data_AF-A0A0M9ELI3-F1
#
_entry.id   AF-A0A0M9ELI3-F1
#
_cell.length_a   1.000
_cell.length_b   1.000
_cell.length_c   1.000
_cell.angle_alpha   90.00
_cell.angle_beta   90.00
_cell.angle_gamma   90.00
#
_symmetry.space_group_name_H-M   'P 1'
#
loop_
_entity.id
_entity.type
_entity.pdbx_description
1 polymer ?
#
loop_
_entity_poly.entity_id
_entity_poly.type
_entity_poly.pdbx_seq_one_letter_code
_entity_poly.pdbx_strand_id
1 'polypeptide(L)'
;MSTLPTRSVASKWLKCPAIQAGKCAGTIANKRRMATEAVPLTSKNKKEGDISSLTTGFEEQVRKSWNDLVEVLKVRTEEVATKREAIIPQVQSSDIEANTVPSSSIEAVRRTGVAVIRGVMPKDSTEALLEDV
;
A
#
# COMPACT_ATOMS: atom_id res chain seq x y z
N MET A 1 2.02 9.85 -43.49
CA MET A 1 3.48 9.63 -43.36
C MET A 1 3.92 10.18 -42.02
N SER A 2 4.05 9.32 -41.01
CA SER A 2 4.39 9.75 -39.64
C SER A 2 5.90 9.94 -39.52
N THR A 3 6.35 11.17 -39.31
CA THR A 3 7.74 11.48 -39.00
C THR A 3 7.95 11.38 -37.49
N LEU A 4 8.75 10.40 -37.07
CA LEU A 4 9.27 10.31 -35.70
C LEU A 4 10.21 11.49 -35.42
N PRO A 5 10.24 12.05 -34.20
CA PRO A 5 11.21 13.08 -33.84
C PRO A 5 12.59 12.42 -33.69
N THR A 6 13.46 12.67 -34.67
CA THR A 6 14.87 12.31 -34.58
C THR A 6 15.49 13.08 -33.42
N ARG A 7 15.74 12.41 -32.30
CA ARG A 7 16.52 12.98 -31.18
C ARG A 7 17.89 13.39 -31.71
N SER A 8 18.12 14.71 -31.79
CA SER A 8 19.44 15.28 -32.05
C SER A 8 20.41 14.84 -30.94
N VAL A 9 21.30 13.91 -31.28
CA VAL A 9 22.42 13.54 -30.43
C VAL A 9 23.49 14.61 -30.65
N ALA A 10 23.87 15.34 -29.59
CA ALA A 10 24.87 16.39 -29.72
C ALA A 10 26.17 15.83 -30.35
N SER A 11 26.74 16.56 -31.31
CA SER A 11 27.85 16.11 -32.18
C SER A 11 29.09 15.61 -31.43
N LYS A 12 29.28 16.04 -30.19
CA LYS A 12 30.31 15.56 -29.26
C LYS A 12 30.19 14.06 -28.89
N TRP A 13 28.98 13.49 -28.91
CA TRP A 13 28.75 12.08 -28.58
C TRP A 13 29.00 11.14 -29.76
N LEU A 14 28.93 11.64 -31.01
CA LEU A 14 29.22 10.85 -32.22
C LEU A 14 30.69 10.43 -32.34
N LYS A 15 31.59 11.14 -31.65
CA LYS A 15 33.04 10.84 -31.61
C LYS A 15 33.44 9.97 -30.42
N CYS A 16 32.49 9.51 -29.60
CA CYS A 16 32.81 8.70 -28.43
C CYS A 16 33.15 7.26 -28.88
N PRO A 17 34.36 6.74 -28.59
CA PRO A 17 34.76 5.40 -29.00
C PRO A 17 33.85 4.29 -28.42
N ALA A 18 33.26 4.53 -27.24
CA ALA A 18 32.34 3.59 -26.60
C ALA A 18 30.98 3.48 -27.31
N ILE A 19 30.49 4.58 -27.88
CA ILE A 19 29.25 4.61 -28.68
C ILE A 19 29.51 3.96 -30.05
N GLN A 20 30.63 4.30 -30.69
CA GLN A 20 31.01 3.72 -31.99
C GLN A 20 31.25 2.21 -31.91
N ALA A 21 31.77 1.73 -30.77
CA ALA A 21 31.95 0.30 -30.50
C ALA A 21 30.64 -0.43 -30.12
N GLY A 22 29.48 0.24 -30.14
CA GLY A 22 28.18 -0.36 -29.80
C GLY A 22 28.03 -0.74 -28.31
N LYS A 23 28.93 -0.27 -27.44
CA LYS A 23 28.97 -0.65 -26.02
C LYS A 23 28.06 0.20 -25.15
N CYS A 24 27.48 1.27 -25.70
CA CYS A 24 26.48 2.09 -25.02
C CYS A 24 25.08 1.48 -25.19
N ALA A 25 24.88 0.29 -24.63
CA ALA A 25 23.54 -0.15 -24.28
C ALA A 25 23.08 0.73 -23.12
N GLY A 26 22.25 1.74 -23.39
CA GLY A 26 21.62 2.53 -22.34
C GLY A 26 21.04 1.57 -21.31
N THR A 27 21.44 1.72 -20.05
CA THR A 27 20.97 0.85 -18.98
C THR A 27 19.45 0.84 -19.02
N ILE A 28 18.84 -0.27 -19.45
CA ILE A 28 17.41 -0.51 -19.24
C ILE A 28 17.28 -0.77 -17.74
N ALA A 29 17.33 0.31 -16.96
CA ALA A 29 17.44 0.25 -15.51
C ALA A 29 16.17 -0.28 -14.85
N ASN A 30 15.09 -0.49 -15.59
CA ASN A 30 13.86 -1.03 -15.01
C ASN A 30 13.15 -1.95 -16.00
N LYS A 31 13.45 -3.25 -15.93
CA LYS A 31 12.40 -4.24 -16.18
C LYS A 31 11.26 -3.91 -15.21
N ARG A 32 10.08 -3.59 -15.75
CA ARG A 32 8.85 -3.44 -14.96
C ARG A 32 8.63 -4.77 -14.25
N ARG A 33 8.85 -4.79 -12.94
CA ARG A 33 8.66 -5.98 -12.12
C ARG A 33 7.18 -6.26 -11.97
N MET A 34 6.83 -7.54 -11.95
CA MET A 34 5.48 -7.97 -11.62
C MET A 34 5.22 -7.72 -10.13
N ALA A 35 3.97 -7.46 -9.75
CA ALA A 35 3.58 -7.20 -8.37
C ALA A 35 3.95 -8.34 -7.39
N THR A 36 4.18 -9.54 -7.90
CA THR A 36 4.57 -10.74 -7.15
C THR A 36 6.07 -10.90 -6.93
N GLU A 37 6.91 -10.06 -7.54
CA GLU A 37 8.36 -10.17 -7.38
C GLU A 37 8.86 -9.28 -6.25
N ALA A 38 9.30 -9.89 -5.15
CA ALA A 38 9.97 -9.18 -4.08
C ALA A 38 11.29 -8.55 -4.59
N VAL A 39 11.58 -7.32 -4.14
CA VAL A 39 12.85 -6.66 -4.45
C VAL A 39 13.96 -7.35 -3.65
N PRO A 40 15.03 -7.86 -4.30
CA PRO A 40 16.22 -8.31 -3.59
C PRO A 40 16.71 -7.16 -2.71
N LEU A 41 16.80 -7.42 -1.41
CA LEU A 41 17.29 -6.44 -0.44
C LEU A 41 18.68 -6.00 -0.88
N THR A 42 18.81 -4.75 -1.31
CA THR A 42 20.11 -4.17 -1.64
C THR A 42 20.91 -4.00 -0.35
N SER A 43 22.24 -4.02 -0.43
CA SER A 43 23.15 -3.99 0.73
C SER A 43 22.98 -2.80 1.69
N LYS A 44 22.18 -1.79 1.32
CA LYS A 44 21.79 -0.68 2.21
C LYS A 44 20.75 -1.08 3.24
N ASN A 45 19.87 -2.04 2.95
CA ASN A 45 18.84 -2.55 3.87
C ASN A 45 19.42 -3.44 4.99
N LYS A 46 20.72 -3.77 4.94
CA LYS A 46 21.43 -4.43 6.05
C LYS A 46 21.84 -3.43 7.14
N LYS A 47 21.96 -2.14 6.83
CA LYS A 47 22.39 -1.10 7.78
C LYS A 47 21.24 -0.30 8.37
N GLU A 48 20.11 -0.22 7.67
CA GLU A 48 18.91 0.49 8.12
C GLU A 48 17.89 -0.54 8.62
N GLY A 49 17.98 -0.87 9.92
CA GLY A 49 17.12 -1.87 10.57
C GLY A 49 17.62 -3.30 10.39
N ASP A 50 18.67 -3.68 11.12
CA ASP A 50 19.12 -5.06 11.17
C ASP A 50 18.09 -5.90 11.93
N ILE A 51 17.25 -6.65 11.20
CA ILE A 51 16.19 -7.51 11.77
C ILE A 51 16.77 -8.44 12.84
N SER A 52 18.04 -8.84 12.69
CA SER A 52 18.76 -9.65 13.68
C SER A 52 18.83 -8.99 15.05
N SER A 53 19.01 -7.66 15.12
CA SER A 53 19.04 -6.91 16.39
C SER A 53 17.71 -6.92 17.14
N LEU A 54 16.60 -7.12 16.43
CA LEU A 54 15.25 -7.16 17.01
C LEU A 54 14.83 -8.56 17.47
N THR A 55 15.45 -9.62 16.94
CA THR A 55 15.03 -11.02 17.16
C THR A 55 16.03 -11.85 17.95
N THR A 56 17.26 -11.38 18.14
CA THR A 56 18.32 -12.12 18.86
C THR A 56 17.85 -12.49 20.27
N GLY A 57 17.94 -13.79 20.62
CA GLY A 57 17.56 -14.32 21.93
C GLY A 57 16.08 -14.71 22.07
N PHE A 58 15.22 -14.32 21.13
CA PHE A 58 13.78 -14.63 21.16
C PHE A 58 13.26 -15.25 19.86
N GLU A 59 14.15 -15.73 18.99
CA GLU A 59 13.80 -16.22 17.65
C GLU A 59 12.69 -17.28 17.64
N GLU A 60 12.73 -18.22 18.59
CA GLU A 60 11.69 -19.25 18.72
C GLU A 60 10.34 -18.66 19.14
N GLN A 61 10.35 -17.67 20.04
CA GLN A 61 9.15 -17.00 20.51
C GLN A 61 8.55 -16.12 19.42
N VAL A 62 9.38 -15.46 18.62
CA VAL A 62 8.96 -14.71 17.44
C VAL A 62 8.34 -15.64 16.41
N ARG A 63 8.96 -16.81 16.15
CA ARG A 63 8.41 -17.81 15.23
C ARG A 63 7.07 -18.34 15.70
N LYS A 64 6.95 -18.67 16.99
CA LYS A 64 5.70 -19.13 17.59
C LYS A 64 4.61 -18.06 17.51
N SER A 65 4.90 -16.84 17.96
CA SER A 65 3.97 -15.70 17.90
C SER A 65 3.51 -15.40 16.47
N TRP A 66 4.42 -15.53 15.49
CA TRP A 66 4.08 -15.38 14.08
C TRP A 66 3.15 -16.48 13.57
N ASN A 67 3.41 -17.74 13.92
CA ASN A 67 2.54 -18.86 13.53
C ASN A 67 1.15 -18.72 14.16
N ASP A 68 1.08 -18.40 15.45
CA ASP A 68 -0.16 -18.15 16.17
C ASP A 68 -0.95 -17.00 15.50
N LEU A 69 -0.27 -15.93 15.12
CA LEU A 69 -0.86 -14.79 14.40
C LEU A 69 -1.43 -15.21 13.04
N VAL A 70 -0.70 -15.99 12.25
CA VAL A 70 -1.14 -16.44 10.93
C VAL A 70 -2.38 -17.31 11.02
N GLU A 71 -2.50 -18.16 12.05
CA GLU A 71 -3.71 -18.94 12.30
C GLU A 71 -4.92 -18.05 12.60
N VAL A 72 -4.77 -17.05 13.49
CA VAL A 72 -5.84 -16.08 13.78
C VAL A 72 -6.24 -15.29 12.53
N LEU A 73 -5.27 -14.91 11.70
CA LEU A 73 -5.54 -14.15 10.47
C LEU A 73 -6.30 -14.97 9.43
N LYS A 74 -6.07 -16.28 9.33
CA LYS A 74 -6.85 -17.16 8.44
C LYS A 74 -8.34 -17.13 8.80
N VAL A 75 -8.66 -17.36 10.07
CA VAL A 75 -10.04 -17.34 10.59
C VAL A 75 -10.69 -15.97 10.31
N ARG A 76 -9.98 -14.88 10.62
CA ARG A 76 -10.51 -13.53 10.37
C ARG A 76 -10.71 -13.22 8.89
N THR A 77 -9.83 -13.72 8.02
CA THR A 77 -9.97 -13.51 6.56
C THR A 77 -11.19 -14.24 6.02
N GLU A 78 -11.49 -15.44 6.52
CA GLU A 78 -12.71 -16.18 6.18
C GLU A 78 -13.98 -15.47 6.68
N GLU A 79 -13.95 -14.90 7.88
CA GLU A 79 -15.04 -14.07 8.41
C GLU A 79 -15.27 -12.80 7.57
N VAL A 80 -14.18 -12.12 7.16
CA VAL A 80 -14.23 -10.96 6.24
C VAL A 80 -14.83 -11.37 4.90
N ALA A 81 -14.40 -12.50 4.35
CA ALA A 81 -14.89 -13.00 3.06
C ALA A 81 -16.40 -13.34 3.09
N THR A 82 -16.89 -13.82 4.25
CA THR A 82 -18.29 -14.21 4.43
C THR A 82 -19.19 -13.03 4.73
N LYS A 83 -18.78 -12.11 5.63
CA LYS A 83 -19.62 -10.98 6.08
C LYS A 83 -19.51 -9.75 5.16
N ARG A 84 -18.46 -9.66 4.33
CA ARG A 84 -18.19 -8.59 3.35
C ARG A 84 -18.52 -7.19 3.87
N GLU A 85 -19.67 -6.65 3.50
CA GLU A 85 -20.08 -5.27 3.79
C GLU A 85 -20.52 -5.07 5.25
N ALA A 86 -20.96 -6.13 5.92
CA ALA A 86 -21.44 -6.06 7.31
C ALA A 86 -20.29 -6.02 8.34
N ILE A 87 -19.04 -6.24 7.92
CA ILE A 87 -17.88 -6.23 8.84
C ILE A 87 -17.38 -4.81 9.14
N ILE A 88 -17.67 -3.86 8.26
CA ILE A 88 -17.26 -2.47 8.45
C ILE A 88 -18.35 -1.81 9.32
N PRO A 89 -18.02 -1.38 10.55
CA PRO A 89 -18.98 -0.73 11.43
C PRO A 89 -19.47 0.57 10.80
N GLN A 90 -20.79 0.75 10.84
CA GLN A 90 -21.46 1.95 10.34
C GLN A 90 -22.07 2.70 11.52
N VAL A 91 -21.79 3.99 11.62
CA VAL A 91 -22.25 4.87 12.71
C VAL A 91 -22.92 6.10 12.10
N GLN A 92 -24.01 6.58 12.69
CA GLN A 92 -24.66 7.81 12.24
C GLN A 92 -23.97 9.03 12.87
N SER A 93 -23.81 10.12 12.11
CA SER A 93 -23.27 11.38 12.64
C SER A 93 -24.08 11.90 13.83
N SER A 94 -25.41 11.78 13.74
CA SER A 94 -26.33 12.18 14.81
C SER A 94 -26.03 11.50 16.15
N ASP A 95 -25.62 10.24 16.13
CA ASP A 95 -25.36 9.46 17.34
C ASP A 95 -24.02 9.87 17.98
N ILE A 96 -23.08 10.36 17.16
CA ILE A 96 -21.80 10.92 17.61
C ILE A 96 -22.04 12.30 18.25
N GLU A 97 -22.81 13.15 17.58
CA GLU A 97 -23.18 14.49 18.09
C GLU A 97 -23.96 14.40 19.40
N ALA A 98 -24.88 13.43 19.51
CA ALA A 98 -25.63 13.14 20.72
C ALA A 98 -24.84 12.32 21.77
N ASN A 99 -23.57 11.98 21.49
CA ASN A 99 -22.71 11.15 22.34
C ASN A 99 -23.37 9.84 22.82
N THR A 100 -24.23 9.25 21.98
CA THR A 100 -25.05 8.07 22.26
C THR A 100 -24.60 6.87 21.41
N VAL A 101 -23.32 6.82 21.06
CA VAL A 101 -22.77 5.69 20.30
C VAL A 101 -22.68 4.45 21.22
N PRO A 102 -23.27 3.30 20.84
CA PRO A 102 -23.21 2.10 21.65
C PRO A 102 -21.78 1.56 21.75
N SER A 103 -21.41 1.04 22.93
CA SER A 103 -20.07 0.51 23.20
C SER A 103 -19.67 -0.63 22.26
N SER A 104 -20.63 -1.43 21.80
CA SER A 104 -20.42 -2.48 20.79
C SER A 104 -19.89 -1.93 19.46
N SER A 105 -20.36 -0.75 19.04
CA SER A 105 -19.87 -0.09 17.83
C SER A 105 -18.46 0.44 18.03
N ILE A 106 -18.15 0.97 19.21
CA ILE A 106 -16.79 1.43 19.55
C ILE A 106 -15.79 0.26 19.55
N GLU A 107 -16.18 -0.88 20.12
CA GLU A 107 -15.37 -2.10 20.09
C GLU A 107 -15.19 -2.63 18.66
N ALA A 108 -16.25 -2.58 17.84
CA ALA A 108 -16.15 -2.96 16.43
C ALA A 108 -15.17 -2.05 15.68
N VAL A 109 -15.23 -0.73 15.88
CA VAL A 109 -14.27 0.22 15.28
C VAL A 109 -12.84 -0.08 15.70
N ARG A 110 -12.60 -0.38 16.99
CA ARG A 110 -11.25 -0.76 17.48
C ARG A 110 -10.76 -2.07 16.90
N ARG A 111 -11.65 -3.02 16.64
CA ARG A 111 -11.31 -4.33 16.05
C ARG A 111 -11.02 -4.24 14.55
N THR A 112 -11.80 -3.45 13.81
CA THR A 112 -11.67 -3.35 12.34
C THR A 112 -10.69 -2.25 11.92
N GLY A 113 -10.45 -1.25 12.78
CA GLY A 113 -9.57 -0.10 12.50
C GLY A 113 -10.15 0.92 11.50
N VAL A 114 -11.34 0.66 10.95
CA VAL A 114 -12.02 1.47 9.93
C VAL A 114 -13.51 1.53 10.27
N ALA A 115 -14.16 2.65 9.96
CA ALA A 115 -15.58 2.87 10.15
C ALA A 115 -16.18 3.72 9.03
N VAL A 116 -17.47 3.54 8.74
CA VAL A 116 -18.23 4.43 7.86
C VAL A 116 -19.15 5.29 8.70
N ILE A 117 -18.99 6.61 8.62
CA ILE A 117 -19.89 7.56 9.26
C ILE A 117 -20.90 8.04 8.23
N ARG A 118 -22.18 7.80 8.48
CA ARG A 118 -23.28 8.18 7.59
C ARG A 118 -23.95 9.47 8.08
N GLY A 119 -24.40 10.28 7.13
CA GLY A 119 -25.13 11.52 7.43
C GLY A 119 -24.26 12.67 7.98
N VAL A 120 -22.95 12.67 7.69
CA VAL A 120 -22.03 13.76 8.07
C VAL A 120 -22.38 15.07 7.36
N MET A 121 -22.85 14.96 6.12
CA MET A 121 -23.32 16.09 5.31
C MET A 121 -24.66 15.72 4.67
N PRO A 122 -25.59 16.68 4.54
CA PRO A 122 -26.79 16.52 3.71
C PRO A 122 -26.42 16.19 2.27
N LYS A 123 -27.27 15.42 1.60
CA LYS A 123 -27.04 15.00 0.20
C LYS A 123 -26.95 16.21 -0.73
N ASP A 124 -27.88 17.14 -0.60
CA ASP A 124 -27.97 18.34 -1.46
C ASP A 124 -26.69 19.19 -1.40
N SER A 125 -26.10 19.34 -0.20
CA SER A 125 -24.83 20.05 -0.02
C SER A 125 -23.64 19.29 -0.61
N THR A 126 -23.70 17.96 -0.58
CA THR A 126 -22.64 17.10 -1.14
C THR A 126 -22.68 17.11 -2.67
N GLU A 127 -23.88 17.06 -3.27
CA GLU A 127 -24.08 17.12 -4.71
C GLU A 127 -23.66 18.48 -5.28
N ALA A 128 -23.99 19.58 -4.60
CA ALA A 128 -23.53 20.91 -4.99
C ALA A 128 -22.00 21.06 -5.01
N LEU A 129 -21.29 20.44 -4.05
CA LEU A 129 -19.83 20.43 -4.01
C LEU A 129 -19.21 19.51 -5.08
N LEU A 130 -19.90 18.46 -5.49
CA LEU A 130 -19.45 17.57 -6.54
C LEU A 130 -19.54 18.23 -7.92
N GLU A 131 -20.55 19.07 -8.14
CA GLU A 131 -20.76 19.81 -9.39
C GLU A 131 -19.74 20.95 -9.60
N ASP A 132 -19.08 21.40 -8.53
CA ASP A 132 -18.07 22.48 -8.55
C ASP A 132 -16.64 21.98 -8.88
N VAL A 133 -16.43 20.66 -8.99
CA VAL A 133 -15.12 20.00 -9.25
C VAL A 133 -14.99 19.54 -10.70
#